data_AF-A0A376YFX8-F1
#
_entry.id   AF-A0A376YFX8-F1
#
_cell.length_a   1.000
_cell.length_b   1.000
_cell.length_c   1.000
_cell.angle_alpha   90.00
_cell.angle_beta   90.00
_cell.angle_gamma   90.00
#
_symmetry.space_group_name_H-M   'P 1'
#
loop_
_entity.id
_entity.type
_entity.pdbx_description
1 polymer ?
#
loop_
_entity_poly.entity_id
_entity_poly.type
_entity_poly.pdbx_seq_one_letter_code
_entity_poly.pdbx_strand_id
1 'polypeptide(L)'
;MALRKLGSPSTWKEGVAGVLMDYNLFASNYRPQDGSSSTNLNAYGTTGINAGSWRLRSDYQLNTPIAKIAMNSQAEYRAPIFFVHYRN
;
A
#
# COMPACT_ATOMS: atom_id res chain seq x y z
N MET A 1 -3.04 -26.15 30.99
CA MET A 1 -2.94 -25.10 29.95
C MET A 1 -2.02 -25.63 28.86
N ALA A 2 -2.57 -26.09 27.72
CA ALA A 2 -1.78 -26.74 26.67
C ALA A 2 -1.28 -25.69 25.67
N LEU A 3 0.05 -25.59 25.51
CA LEU A 3 0.68 -24.80 24.47
C LEU A 3 0.29 -25.39 23.11
N ARG A 4 -0.48 -24.64 22.33
CA ARG A 4 -0.82 -24.99 20.95
C ARG A 4 0.48 -24.93 20.15
N LYS A 5 1.08 -26.10 19.89
CA LYS A 5 2.31 -26.21 19.09
C LYS A 5 1.99 -25.73 17.68
N LEU A 6 2.31 -24.47 17.37
CA LEU A 6 2.31 -23.97 16.00
C LEU A 6 3.27 -24.87 15.21
N GLY A 7 2.84 -25.37 14.05
CA GLY A 7 3.63 -26.32 13.26
C GLY A 7 5.05 -25.79 13.03
N SER A 8 6.05 -26.70 13.10
CA SER A 8 7.45 -26.40 12.81
C SER A 8 7.59 -25.67 11.48
N PRO A 9 8.53 -24.71 11.30
CA PRO A 9 8.75 -24.02 10.02
C PRO A 9 8.82 -24.98 8.82
N SER A 10 9.42 -26.17 9.01
CA SER A 10 9.50 -27.25 8.02
C SER A 10 8.16 -27.82 7.55
N THR A 11 7.06 -27.55 8.25
CA THR A 11 5.70 -27.99 7.89
C THR A 11 4.89 -26.90 7.19
N TRP A 12 5.44 -25.70 7.05
CA TRP A 12 4.75 -24.60 6.39
C TRP A 12 4.79 -24.81 4.88
N LYS A 13 3.63 -24.68 4.23
CA LYS A 13 3.58 -24.70 2.77
C LYS A 13 4.01 -23.35 2.22
N GLU A 14 4.74 -23.38 1.12
CA GLU A 14 5.25 -22.19 0.44
C GLU A 14 4.17 -21.21 -0.01
N GLY A 15 2.93 -21.70 -0.08
CA GLY A 15 1.78 -20.94 -0.55
C GLY A 15 1.64 -21.05 -2.06
N VAL A 16 0.63 -20.38 -2.59
CA VAL A 16 0.33 -20.39 -4.02
C VAL A 16 1.07 -19.25 -4.70
N ALA A 17 1.68 -19.53 -5.86
CA ALA A 17 2.28 -18.49 -6.68
C ALA A 17 1.19 -17.54 -7.19
N GLY A 18 1.44 -16.24 -7.13
CA GLY A 18 0.44 -15.26 -7.55
C GLY A 18 0.86 -13.82 -7.33
N VAL A 19 0.02 -12.93 -7.84
CA VAL A 19 0.13 -11.48 -7.65
C VAL A 19 -0.93 -11.01 -6.66
N LEU A 20 -0.63 -9.93 -5.96
CA LEU A 20 -1.58 -9.25 -5.08
C LEU A 20 -1.45 -7.74 -5.25
N MET A 21 -2.57 -7.07 -5.01
CA MET A 21 -2.64 -5.63 -4.94
C MET A 21 -3.71 -5.26 -3.93
N ASP A 22 -3.39 -4.32 -3.06
CA ASP A 22 -4.33 -3.64 -2.19
C ASP A 22 -4.13 -2.13 -2.28
N TYR A 23 -5.20 -1.38 -2.04
CA TYR A 23 -5.19 0.06 -2.15
C TYR A 23 -6.16 0.66 -1.13
N ASN A 24 -5.84 1.86 -0.69
CA ASN A 24 -6.67 2.68 0.15
C ASN A 24 -6.68 4.12 -0.38
N LEU A 25 -7.86 4.73 -0.41
CA LEU A 25 -8.08 6.05 -0.98
C LEU A 25 -8.85 6.90 0.03
N PHE A 26 -8.32 8.08 0.32
CA PHE A 26 -8.93 9.05 1.22
C PHE A 26 -9.05 10.39 0.53
N ALA A 27 -10.29 10.87 0.40
CA ALA A 27 -10.60 12.19 -0.11
C ALA A 27 -11.12 13.07 1.04
N SER A 28 -10.53 14.24 1.21
CA SER A 28 -10.99 15.23 2.19
C SER A 28 -11.27 16.55 1.52
N ASN A 29 -12.30 17.23 2.01
CA ASN A 29 -12.71 18.53 1.50
C ASN A 29 -12.81 19.54 2.63
N TYR A 30 -12.00 20.59 2.55
CA TYR A 30 -11.92 21.68 3.50
C TYR A 30 -12.63 22.92 2.94
N ARG A 31 -13.64 23.40 3.66
CA ARG A 31 -14.44 24.59 3.31
C ARG A 31 -14.53 25.53 4.52
N PRO A 32 -13.61 26.49 4.66
CA PRO A 32 -13.69 27.49 5.73
C PRO A 32 -14.81 28.52 5.43
N GLN A 33 -15.31 29.22 6.45
CA GLN A 33 -16.28 30.31 6.30
C GLN A 33 -15.66 31.54 5.60
N ASP A 34 -14.39 31.82 5.86
CA ASP A 34 -13.58 32.82 5.18
C ASP A 34 -12.29 32.18 4.63
N GLY A 35 -11.93 32.47 3.36
CA GLY A 35 -10.72 31.96 2.71
C GLY A 35 -10.98 30.90 1.63
N SER A 36 -9.91 30.26 1.13
CA SER A 36 -9.99 29.30 0.03
C SER A 36 -10.35 27.89 0.50
N SER A 37 -11.30 27.25 -0.20
CA SER A 37 -11.57 25.83 -0.03
C SER A 37 -10.50 24.97 -0.69
N SER A 38 -10.13 23.85 -0.08
CA SER A 38 -9.21 22.88 -0.69
C SER A 38 -9.78 21.47 -0.60
N THR A 39 -9.57 20.69 -1.64
CA THR A 39 -9.92 19.27 -1.65
C THR A 39 -8.63 18.48 -1.86
N ASN A 40 -8.35 17.53 -0.99
CA ASN A 40 -7.13 16.72 -1.04
C ASN A 40 -7.48 15.26 -1.29
N LEU A 41 -6.65 14.60 -2.08
CA LEU A 41 -6.72 13.18 -2.38
C LEU A 41 -5.43 12.52 -1.91
N ASN A 42 -5.55 11.55 -1.01
CA ASN A 42 -4.46 10.73 -0.54
C ASN A 42 -4.74 9.29 -0.96
N ALA A 43 -3.76 8.64 -1.56
CA ALA A 43 -3.84 7.22 -1.88
C ALA A 43 -2.59 6.52 -1.38
N TYR A 44 -2.75 5.30 -0.89
CA TYR A 44 -1.65 4.41 -0.56
C TYR A 44 -2.03 2.99 -0.93
N GLY A 45 -1.06 2.17 -1.24
CA GLY A 45 -1.33 0.79 -1.56
C GLY A 45 -0.06 -0.04 -1.65
N THR A 46 -0.27 -1.34 -1.72
CA THR A 46 0.79 -2.33 -1.83
C THR A 46 0.51 -3.19 -3.05
N THR A 47 1.57 -3.48 -3.80
CA THR A 47 1.56 -4.50 -4.85
C THR A 47 2.57 -5.58 -4.50
N GLY A 48 2.35 -6.80 -4.98
CA GLY A 48 3.23 -7.90 -4.61
C GLY A 48 3.17 -9.12 -5.51
N ILE A 49 4.22 -9.91 -5.42
CA ILE A 49 4.37 -11.20 -6.11
C ILE A 49 4.84 -12.23 -5.08
N ASN A 50 4.20 -13.41 -5.10
CA ASN A 50 4.61 -14.57 -4.33
C ASN A 50 5.03 -15.68 -5.30
N ALA A 51 6.20 -16.28 -5.08
CA ALA A 51 6.71 -17.40 -5.87
C ALA A 51 7.53 -18.33 -4.97
N GLY A 52 6.94 -19.47 -4.59
CA GLY A 52 7.53 -20.36 -3.60
C GLY A 52 7.83 -19.65 -2.27
N SER A 53 9.07 -19.77 -1.82
CA SER A 53 9.61 -19.14 -0.61
C SER A 53 9.68 -17.61 -0.68
N TRP A 54 9.69 -17.05 -1.89
CA TRP A 54 9.89 -15.62 -2.13
C TRP A 54 8.59 -14.82 -2.11
N ARG A 55 8.67 -13.66 -1.46
CA ARG A 55 7.61 -12.63 -1.40
C ARG A 55 8.24 -11.29 -1.69
N LEU A 56 7.87 -10.70 -2.81
CA LEU A 56 8.24 -9.33 -3.16
C LEU A 56 7.03 -8.42 -2.95
N ARG A 57 7.24 -7.27 -2.32
CA ARG A 57 6.24 -6.23 -2.08
C ARG A 57 6.78 -4.86 -2.45
N SER A 58 5.90 -4.00 -2.92
CA SER A 58 6.18 -2.59 -3.22
C SER A 58 5.02 -1.74 -2.72
N ASP A 59 5.33 -0.81 -1.81
CA ASP A 59 4.37 0.12 -1.25
C ASP A 59 4.50 1.48 -1.94
N TYR A 60 3.38 2.12 -2.27
CA TYR A 60 3.35 3.44 -2.89
C TYR A 60 2.44 4.40 -2.12
N GLN A 61 2.78 5.68 -2.14
CA GLN A 61 1.98 6.74 -1.55
C GLN A 61 1.88 7.94 -2.49
N LEU A 62 0.65 8.43 -2.64
CA LEU A 62 0.27 9.60 -3.41
C LEU A 62 -0.45 10.59 -2.48
N ASN A 63 -0.03 11.86 -2.54
CA ASN A 63 -0.74 12.95 -1.90
C ASN A 63 -0.88 14.09 -2.91
N THR A 64 -2.11 14.47 -3.24
CA THR A 64 -2.34 15.54 -4.20
C THR A 64 -3.62 16.31 -3.92
N PRO A 65 -3.56 17.65 -3.84
CA PRO A 65 -4.75 18.49 -3.92
C PRO A 65 -5.46 18.30 -5.26
N ILE A 66 -6.78 18.09 -5.25
CA ILE A 66 -7.57 17.90 -6.48
C ILE A 66 -7.49 19.12 -7.40
N ALA A 67 -7.36 20.32 -6.84
CA ALA A 67 -7.12 21.54 -7.63
C ALA A 67 -5.81 21.45 -8.46
N LYS A 68 -4.76 20.79 -7.96
CA LYS A 68 -3.52 20.56 -8.71
C LYS A 68 -3.74 19.59 -9.87
N ILE A 69 -4.56 18.54 -9.69
CA ILE A 69 -4.94 17.63 -10.78
C ILE A 69 -5.66 18.39 -11.89
N ALA A 70 -6.65 19.22 -11.54
CA ALA A 70 -7.41 20.02 -12.51
C ALA A 70 -6.53 21.04 -13.27
N MET A 71 -5.46 21.52 -12.65
CA MET A 71 -4.50 22.45 -13.24
C MET A 71 -3.34 21.76 -13.97
N ASN A 72 -3.44 20.45 -14.26
CA ASN A 72 -2.37 19.64 -14.87
C ASN A 72 -1.00 19.79 -14.15
N SER A 73 -1.05 20.00 -12.84
CA SER A 73 0.13 20.09 -11.98
C SER A 73 0.48 18.71 -11.46
N GLN A 74 1.78 18.37 -11.46
CA GLN A 74 2.26 17.04 -11.11
C GLN A 74 1.84 16.64 -9.69
N ALA A 75 1.27 15.44 -9.56
CA ALA A 75 0.99 14.84 -8.26
C ALA A 75 2.29 14.58 -7.50
N GLU A 76 2.28 14.76 -6.18
CA GLU A 76 3.44 14.44 -5.35
C GLU A 76 3.47 12.93 -5.12
N TYR A 77 4.28 12.23 -5.93
CA TYR A 77 4.58 10.81 -5.77
C TYR A 77 5.75 10.62 -4.81
N ARG A 78 5.57 9.78 -3.79
CA ARG A 78 6.68 9.32 -2.96
C ARG A 78 7.26 8.04 -3.55
N ALA A 79 8.59 7.97 -3.59
CA ALA A 79 9.30 6.79 -4.07
C ALA A 79 8.79 5.55 -3.32
N PRO A 80 8.55 4.43 -4.03
CA PRO A 80 7.97 3.26 -3.43
C PRO A 80 9.00 2.56 -2.55
N ILE A 81 8.55 1.97 -1.45
CA ILE A 81 9.40 1.15 -0.59
C ILE A 81 9.25 -0.30 -1.01
N PHE A 82 10.37 -0.98 -1.21
CA PHE A 82 10.39 -2.38 -1.62
C PHE A 82 10.79 -3.28 -0.45
N PHE A 83 10.07 -4.39 -0.32
CA PHE A 83 10.36 -5.42 0.67
C PHE A 83 10.47 -6.78 0.00
N VAL A 84 11.53 -7.51 0.32
CA VAL A 84 11.71 -8.90 -0.09
C VAL A 84 11.77 -9.75 1.16
N HIS A 85 10.97 -10.81 1.18
CA HIS A 85 10.95 -11.76 2.28
C HIS A 85 11.14 -13.18 1.73
N TYR A 86 12.11 -13.89 2.29
CA TYR A 86 12.34 -15.31 2.05
C TYR A 86 11.79 -16.09 3.24
N ARG A 87 11.02 -17.16 2.98
CA ARG A 87 10.57 -18.09 4.03
C ARG A 87 11.27 -19.43 3.86
N ASN A 88 11.82 -19.95 4.94
CA ASN A 88 12.46 -21.28 5.00
C ASN A 88 11.64 -22.24 5.85
#